data_AF-A0A1H8GYF4-F1
#
_entry.id   AF-A0A1H8GYF4-F1
#
_cell.length_a   1.000
_cell.length_b   1.000
_cell.length_c   1.000
_cell.angle_alpha   90.00
_cell.angle_beta   90.00
_cell.angle_gamma   90.00
#
_symmetry.space_group_name_H-M   'P 1'
#
loop_
_entity.id
_entity.type
_entity.pdbx_description
1 polymer ?
#
loop_
_entity_poly.entity_id
_entity_poly.type
_entity_poly.pdbx_seq_one_letter_code
_entity_poly.pdbx_strand_id
1 'polypeptide(L)' 'MDPRLKSSLLWGLVGGLAFLVLLQGYELVSTERVAWLVKFAVAALVVIGATGVSYLYQFGLPTDAPKGKR' A
#
# COMPACT_ATOMS: atom_id res chain seq x y z
N MET A 1 9.57 -2.25 -17.57
CA MET A 1 8.66 -2.06 -16.41
C MET A 1 8.53 -0.58 -16.18
N ASP A 2 7.31 -0.05 -16.16
CA ASP A 2 7.08 1.37 -15.89
C ASP A 2 7.55 1.72 -14.47
N PRO A 3 8.46 2.71 -14.29
CA PRO A 3 8.95 3.11 -12.97
C PRO A 3 7.82 3.52 -12.01
N ARG A 4 6.72 4.05 -12.55
CA ARG A 4 5.52 4.45 -11.80
C ARG A 4 4.80 3.25 -11.21
N LEU A 5 4.59 2.21 -12.01
CA LEU A 5 3.97 0.96 -11.55
C LEU A 5 4.81 0.30 -10.45
N LYS A 6 6.13 0.29 -10.63
CA LYS A 6 7.07 -0.21 -9.61
C LYS A 6 6.99 0.59 -8.31
N SER A 7 6.93 1.92 -8.39
CA SER A 7 6.80 2.79 -7.22
C SER A 7 5.49 2.58 -6.47
N SER A 8 4.38 2.44 -7.18
CA SER A 8 3.06 2.19 -6.59
C SER A 8 3.01 0.84 -5.88
N LEU A 9 3.60 -0.20 -6.48
CA LEU A 9 3.71 -1.53 -5.86
C LEU A 9 4.56 -1.53 -4.59
N LEU A 10 5.69 -0.80 -4.59
CA LEU A 10 6.56 -0.69 -3.42
C LEU A 10 5.84 0.00 -2.25
N TRP A 11 5.09 1.07 -2.52
CA TRP A 11 4.29 1.73 -1.49
C TRP A 11 3.15 0.84 -0.95
N GLY A 12 2.50 0.07 -1.82
CA GLY A 12 1.56 -0.97 -1.42
C GLY A 12 2.17 -2.01 -0.50
N LEU A 13 3.37 -2.50 -0.84
CA LEU A 13 4.11 -3.46 -0.04
C LEU A 13 4.49 -2.88 1.33
N VAL A 14 5.00 -1.65 1.37
CA VAL A 14 5.35 -0.96 2.62
C VAL A 14 4.12 -0.81 3.53
N GLY A 15 2.98 -0.39 2.98
CA GLY A 15 1.73 -0.27 3.74
C GLY A 15 1.24 -1.60 4.30
N GLY A 16 1.29 -2.68 3.49
CA GLY A 16 0.91 -4.02 3.93
C GLY A 16 1.82 -4.57 5.03
N LEU A 17 3.14 -4.43 4.87
CA LEU A 17 4.11 -4.87 5.88
C LEU A 17 3.97 -4.08 7.18
N ALA A 18 3.77 -2.76 7.11
CA ALA A 18 3.54 -1.93 8.30
C ALA A 18 2.28 -2.35 9.06
N PHE A 19 1.19 -2.67 8.35
CA PHE A 19 -0.03 -3.20 8.97
C PHE A 19 0.21 -4.53 9.68
N LEU A 20 0.93 -5.47 9.06
CA LEU A 20 1.28 -6.74 9.70
C LEU A 20 2.11 -6.54 10.97
N VAL A 21 3.06 -5.61 10.96
CA VAL A 21 3.86 -5.25 12.15
C VAL A 21 2.98 -4.71 13.26
N LEU A 22 2.05 -3.79 12.96
CA LEU A 22 1.10 -3.25 13.94
C LEU A 22 0.20 -4.35 14.54
N LEU A 23 -0.28 -5.26 13.70
CA LEU A 23 -1.13 -6.37 14.12
C LEU A 23 -0.37 -7.36 15.02
N GLN A 24 0.89 -7.64 14.69
CA GLN A 24 1.77 -8.43 15.57
C GLN A 24 2.03 -7.72 16.90
N GLY A 25 2.24 -6.40 16.89
CA GLY A 25 2.36 -5.59 18.10
C GLY A 25 1.11 -5.66 18.98
N TYR A 26 -0.08 -5.58 18.37
CA TYR A 26 -1.35 -5.75 19.07
C TYR A 26 -1.44 -7.11 19.76
N GLU A 27 -1.07 -8.21 19.09
CA GLU A 27 -1.09 -9.56 19.68
C GLU A 27 0.00 -9.82 20.72
N LEU A 28 1.07 -9.02 20.74
CA LEU A 28 2.06 -9.09 21.82
C LEU A 28 1.55 -8.42 23.10
N VAL A 29 0.73 -7.37 22.95
CA VAL A 29 0.12 -6.64 24.07
C VAL A 29 -1.20 -7.28 24.51
N SER A 30 -1.91 -7.94 23.59
CA SER A 30 -3.19 -8.61 23.81
C SER A 30 -3.01 -10.11 24.01
N THR A 31 -3.69 -10.70 25.01
CA THR A 31 -3.81 -12.16 25.13
C THR A 31 -4.74 -12.78 24.08
N GLU A 32 -5.47 -11.96 23.32
CA GLU A 32 -6.44 -12.37 22.32
C GLU A 32 -5.76 -12.53 20.95
N ARG A 33 -5.78 -13.76 20.40
CA ARG A 33 -5.22 -14.04 19.07
C ARG A 33 -6.24 -13.79 17.99
N VAL A 34 -5.89 -12.97 17.01
CA VAL A 34 -6.71 -12.74 15.81
C VAL A 34 -6.58 -13.97 14.90
N ALA A 35 -7.70 -14.43 14.36
CA ALA A 35 -7.72 -15.56 13.44
C ALA A 35 -6.84 -15.27 12.20
N TRP A 36 -6.01 -16.25 11.84
CA TRP A 36 -5.03 -16.13 10.74
C TRP A 36 -5.63 -15.63 9.43
N LEU A 37 -6.84 -16.09 9.10
CA LEU A 37 -7.53 -15.71 7.87
C LEU A 37 -7.92 -14.22 7.86
N VAL A 38 -8.34 -13.68 9.00
CA VAL A 38 -8.69 -12.26 9.15
C VAL A 38 -7.45 -11.38 8.97
N LYS A 39 -6.30 -11.80 9.52
CA LYS A 39 -5.03 -11.07 9.35
C LYS A 39 -4.66 -10.95 7.88
N PHE A 40 -4.69 -12.06 7.15
CA PHE A 40 -4.36 -12.09 5.74
C PHE A 40 -5.34 -11.28 4.90
N ALA A 41 -6.65 -11.39 5.18
CA ALA A 41 -7.68 -10.64 4.46
C ALA A 41 -7.50 -9.13 4.63
N VAL A 42 -7.27 -8.66 5.86
CA VAL A 42 -7.06 -7.23 6.12
C VAL A 42 -5.72 -6.76 5.55
N ALA A 43 -4.64 -7.54 5.69
CA ALA A 43 -3.35 -7.21 5.09
C ALA A 43 -3.46 -7.07 3.57
N ALA A 44 -4.18 -7.99 2.90
CA ALA A 44 -4.44 -7.91 1.47
C ALA A 44 -5.23 -6.65 1.10
N LEU A 45 -6.28 -6.31 1.87
CA LEU A 45 -7.04 -5.06 1.67
C LEU A 45 -6.17 -3.81 1.83
N VAL A 46 -5.28 -3.79 2.82
CA VAL A 46 -4.35 -2.66 3.04
C VAL A 46 -3.37 -2.53 1.87
N VAL A 47 -2.80 -3.63 1.38
CA VAL A 47 -1.91 -3.61 0.20
C VAL A 47 -2.65 -3.08 -1.02
N ILE A 48 -3.86 -3.58 -1.28
CA ILE A 48 -4.67 -3.15 -2.43
C ILE A 48 -5.04 -1.68 -2.31
N GLY A 49 -5.49 -1.23 -1.13
CA GLY A 49 -5.84 0.17 -0.86
C GLY A 49 -4.64 1.10 -1.01
N ALA A 50 -3.50 0.78 -0.38
CA ALA A 50 -2.29 1.59 -0.46
C ALA A 50 -1.72 1.65 -1.88
N THR A 51 -1.74 0.53 -2.62
CA THR A 51 -1.33 0.50 -4.04
C THR A 51 -2.26 1.36 -4.89
N GLY A 52 -3.58 1.21 -4.72
CA GLY A 52 -4.59 1.96 -5.47
C GLY A 52 -4.50 3.46 -5.21
N VAL A 53 -4.37 3.87 -3.95
CA VAL A 53 -4.18 5.28 -3.56
C VAL A 53 -2.87 5.82 -4.15
N SER A 54 -1.77 5.10 -4.02
CA SER A 54 -0.47 5.53 -4.56
C SER A 54 -0.51 5.69 -6.09
N TYR A 55 -1.19 4.78 -6.78
CA TYR A 55 -1.40 4.87 -8.23
C TYR A 55 -2.25 6.08 -8.60
N LEU A 56 -3.36 6.31 -7.89
CA LEU A 56 -4.25 7.46 -8.12
C LEU A 56 -3.54 8.79 -7.87
N TYR A 57 -2.68 8.90 -6.86
CA TYR A 57 -1.86 10.11 -6.66
C TYR A 57 -0.82 10.32 -7.76
N GLN A 58 -0.28 9.24 -8.35
CA GLN A 58 0.65 9.33 -9.48
C GLN A 58 -0.03 9.59 -10.83
N PHE A 59 -1.27 9.16 -11.01
CA PHE A 59 -2.02 9.25 -12.28
C PHE A 59 -3.01 10.43 -12.31
N GLY A 60 -3.47 10.88 -11.14
CA GLY A 60 -4.39 12.01 -10.98
C GLY A 60 -3.73 13.38 -11.12
N LEU A 61 -2.40 13.45 -11.23
CA LEU A 61 -1.69 14.63 -11.69
C LEU A 61 -1.58 14.56 -13.22
N PRO A 62 -2.28 15.40 -13.99
CA PRO A 62 -2.05 15.55 -15.41
C PRO A 62 -0.59 16.01 -15.59
N THR A 63 0.33 15.07 -15.82
CA THR A 63 1.70 15.39 -16.21
C THR A 63 1.81 15.76 -17.69
N ASP A 64 0.69 15.96 -18.36
CA ASP A 64 0.61 16.61 -19.67
C ASP A 64 0.66 18.14 -19.51
N ALA A 65 1.60 18.64 -18.70
CA ALA A 65 2.07 20.00 -18.93
C ALA A 65 2.81 19.94 -20.27
N PRO A 66 2.39 20.69 -21.31
CA PRO A 66 3.05 20.66 -22.60
C PRO A 66 4.53 20.96 -22.37
N LYS A 67 5.40 20.01 -22.76
CA LYS A 67 6.83 20.29 -22.88
C LYS A 67 6.96 21.42 -23.89
N GLY A 68 7.04 22.65 -23.39
CA GLY A 68 7.34 23.82 -24.18
C GLY A 68 8.67 23.56 -24.89
N LYS A 69 8.61 23.46 -26.22
CA LYS A 69 9.80 23.53 -27.06
C LYS A 69 10.46 24.87 -26.77
N ARG A 70 11.60 24.84 -26.11
CA ARG A 70 12.59 25.91 -26.12
C ARG A 70 13.89 25.31 -26.61
#